data_AF-A0A2R7K9A2-F1
#
_entry.id   AF-A0A2R7K9A2-F1
#
_cell.length_a   1.000
_cell.length_b   1.000
_cell.length_c   1.000
_cell.angle_alpha   90.00
_cell.angle_beta   90.00
_cell.angle_gamma   90.00
#
_symmetry.space_group_name_H-M   'P 1'
#
loop_
_entity.id
_entity.type
_entity.pdbx_description
1 polymer ?
#
loop_
_entity_poly.entity_id
_entity_poly.type
_entity_poly.pdbx_seq_one_letter_code
_entity_poly.pdbx_strand_id
1 'polypeptide(L)'
;LTIVLIIYSFIVQAQQQLDKNAVNTIIGEVDKRDSNCLTEIERAKNDFKSKETYYYIEPEGYLNMNTNRSHSFLQELLQKRRIDFSHSQELELSSFWNESNDQRYQLKTNCYCKASNELLNRKYGTNFIEKTEKMADSLYVISRLNEVFNYPDDVDDYYIIYPKAKDFLNQKIEIQKDFFTKFKFPNTFIHSPNKDNFLIKTDFVIQRNSKISCLNIEVEFKNPQNQKFKDNIIVQIKKFIENANWKAAMSSGVAVDCRFKMIFTN
;
A
#
# COMPACT_ATOMS: atom_id res chain seq x y z
N LEU A 1 26.31 -41.63 -20.99
CA LEU A 1 27.03 -41.18 -19.78
C LEU A 1 27.88 -39.93 -20.04
N THR A 2 28.68 -39.90 -21.11
CA THR A 2 29.62 -38.82 -21.45
C THR A 2 28.96 -37.47 -21.73
N ILE A 3 27.82 -37.45 -22.43
CA ILE A 3 27.06 -36.22 -22.72
C ILE A 3 26.46 -35.60 -21.46
N VAL A 4 25.98 -36.43 -20.52
CA VAL A 4 25.41 -35.97 -19.25
C VAL A 4 26.48 -35.35 -18.34
N LEU A 5 27.69 -35.93 -18.32
CA LEU A 5 28.84 -35.37 -17.60
C LEU A 5 29.30 -34.03 -18.18
N ILE A 6 29.27 -33.86 -19.50
CA ILE A 6 29.62 -32.61 -20.17
C ILE A 6 28.59 -31.51 -19.85
N ILE A 7 27.29 -31.82 -19.90
CA ILE A 7 26.23 -30.88 -19.53
C ILE A 7 26.33 -30.49 -18.05
N TYR A 8 26.61 -31.45 -17.15
CA TYR A 8 26.83 -31.17 -15.73
C TYR A 8 28.05 -30.26 -15.50
N SER A 9 29.15 -30.46 -16.23
CA SER A 9 30.32 -29.58 -16.15
C SER A 9 30.05 -28.17 -16.64
N PHE A 10 29.23 -27.99 -17.67
CA PHE A 10 28.83 -26.65 -18.14
C PHE A 10 27.90 -25.93 -17.15
N ILE A 11 27.00 -26.66 -16.49
CA ILE A 11 26.12 -26.09 -15.46
C ILE A 11 26.94 -25.66 -14.24
N VAL A 12 27.87 -26.50 -13.77
CA VAL A 12 28.76 -26.17 -12.63
C VAL A 12 29.69 -25.00 -12.96
N GLN A 13 30.23 -24.92 -14.19
CA GLN A 13 31.05 -23.79 -14.62
C GLN A 13 30.25 -22.49 -14.76
N ALA A 14 29.03 -22.53 -15.31
CA ALA A 14 28.16 -21.37 -15.41
C ALA A 14 27.74 -20.84 -14.01
N GLN A 15 27.48 -21.75 -13.06
CA GLN A 15 27.15 -21.41 -11.68
C GLN A 15 28.37 -20.85 -10.91
N GLN A 16 29.57 -21.42 -11.13
CA GLN A 16 30.84 -20.85 -10.63
C GLN A 16 31.20 -19.49 -11.23
N GLN A 17 30.67 -19.14 -12.41
CA GLN A 17 30.94 -17.87 -13.08
C GLN A 17 30.01 -16.74 -12.60
N LEU A 18 28.76 -17.07 -12.23
CA LEU A 18 27.89 -16.15 -11.49
C LEU A 18 28.40 -15.88 -10.05
N ASP A 19 28.93 -16.89 -9.36
CA ASP A 19 29.44 -16.77 -7.97
C ASP A 19 30.73 -15.92 -7.85
N LYS A 20 31.46 -15.66 -8.94
CA LYS A 20 32.77 -14.97 -8.85
C LYS A 20 32.67 -13.49 -8.52
N ASN A 21 31.56 -12.84 -8.87
CA ASN A 21 31.43 -11.39 -8.76
C ASN A 21 30.50 -10.92 -7.65
N ALA A 22 29.98 -11.80 -6.79
CA ALA A 22 29.14 -11.43 -5.65
C ALA A 22 29.85 -11.66 -4.30
N VAL A 23 29.47 -10.88 -3.29
CA VAL A 23 29.88 -11.01 -1.89
C VAL A 23 28.63 -11.08 -1.03
N ASN A 24 28.58 -12.08 -0.14
CA ASN A 24 27.55 -12.16 0.87
C ASN A 24 27.80 -11.12 1.97
N THR A 25 26.87 -10.20 2.12
CA THR A 25 26.94 -9.12 3.11
C THR A 25 25.81 -9.23 4.14
N ILE A 26 25.74 -8.25 5.04
CA ILE A 26 24.65 -8.16 6.01
C ILE A 26 23.30 -7.93 5.30
N ILE A 27 23.29 -7.19 4.20
CA ILE A 27 22.09 -6.84 3.40
C ILE A 27 21.87 -7.78 2.20
N GLY A 28 22.39 -9.02 2.29
CA GLY A 28 22.37 -10.02 1.22
C GLY A 28 23.54 -9.91 0.25
N GLU A 29 23.40 -10.53 -0.93
CA GLU A 29 24.43 -10.54 -1.97
C GLU A 29 24.64 -9.15 -2.59
N VAL A 30 25.89 -8.72 -2.74
CA VAL A 30 26.30 -7.44 -3.37
C VAL A 30 27.39 -7.73 -4.40
N ASP A 31 27.33 -7.08 -5.57
CA ASP A 31 28.40 -7.23 -6.57
C ASP A 31 29.72 -6.66 -6.02
N LYS A 32 30.83 -7.38 -6.19
CA LYS A 32 32.19 -6.98 -5.76
C LYS A 32 32.62 -5.64 -6.33
N ARG A 33 32.08 -5.26 -7.49
CA ARG A 33 32.38 -3.99 -8.17
C ARG A 33 31.61 -2.81 -7.58
N ASP A 34 30.54 -3.07 -6.81
CA ASP A 34 29.83 -2.05 -6.06
C ASP A 34 30.61 -1.68 -4.79
N SER A 35 31.81 -1.13 -4.98
CA SER A 35 32.73 -0.75 -3.90
C SER A 35 32.13 0.33 -3.01
N ASN A 36 31.25 1.18 -3.55
CA ASN A 36 30.50 2.17 -2.80
C ASN A 36 29.60 1.48 -1.77
N CYS A 37 28.72 0.57 -2.20
CA CYS A 37 27.85 -0.18 -1.29
C CYS A 37 28.64 -0.95 -0.24
N LEU A 38 29.72 -1.64 -0.64
CA LEU A 38 30.58 -2.36 0.30
C LEU A 38 31.21 -1.44 1.35
N THR A 39 31.66 -0.25 0.95
CA THR A 39 32.22 0.77 1.86
C THR A 39 31.14 1.31 2.80
N GLU A 40 29.94 1.54 2.30
CA GLU A 40 28.81 1.99 3.11
C GLU A 40 28.39 0.98 4.17
N ILE A 41 28.41 -0.32 3.84
CA ILE A 41 28.13 -1.39 4.79
C ILE A 41 29.16 -1.40 5.93
N GLU A 42 30.46 -1.27 5.62
CA GLU A 42 31.50 -1.20 6.65
C GLU A 42 31.41 0.07 7.49
N ARG A 43 31.07 1.22 6.87
CA ARG A 43 30.78 2.46 7.60
C ARG A 43 29.63 2.27 8.58
N ALA A 44 28.51 1.69 8.14
CA ALA A 44 27.35 1.42 8.99
C ALA A 44 27.72 0.53 10.19
N LYS A 45 28.49 -0.54 9.96
CA LYS A 45 28.98 -1.42 11.04
C LYS A 45 29.84 -0.69 12.07
N ASN A 46 30.68 0.25 11.64
CA ASN A 46 31.52 1.01 12.54
C ASN A 46 30.72 2.04 13.33
N ASP A 47 29.85 2.80 12.66
CA ASP A 47 29.01 3.81 13.30
C ASP A 47 28.06 3.18 14.33
N PHE A 48 27.49 2.01 14.01
CA PHE A 48 26.58 1.25 14.88
C PHE A 48 27.18 0.88 16.25
N LYS A 49 28.52 0.85 16.37
CA LYS A 49 29.19 0.62 17.67
C LYS A 49 28.99 1.78 18.64
N SER A 50 28.81 2.98 18.12
CA SER A 50 28.69 4.22 18.90
C SER A 50 27.26 4.75 18.96
N LYS A 51 26.47 4.49 17.92
CA LYS A 51 25.13 5.06 17.76
C LYS A 51 24.24 4.14 16.94
N GLU A 52 23.04 3.89 17.43
CA GLU A 52 22.04 3.08 16.75
C GLU A 52 21.00 3.97 16.09
N THR A 53 20.82 3.81 14.78
CA THR A 53 19.84 4.59 14.03
C THR A 53 19.01 3.65 13.15
N TYR A 54 17.70 3.74 13.27
CA TYR A 54 16.76 3.20 12.31
C TYR A 54 16.57 4.21 11.16
N TYR A 55 16.69 3.72 9.94
CA TYR A 55 16.47 4.51 8.73
C TYR A 55 15.17 4.10 8.05
N TYR A 56 14.23 5.03 7.97
CA TYR A 56 13.03 4.87 7.16
C TYR A 56 13.39 5.05 5.68
N ILE A 57 13.20 4.00 4.87
CA ILE A 57 13.43 4.01 3.42
C ILE A 57 12.06 4.05 2.77
N GLU A 58 11.75 5.14 2.08
CA GLU A 58 10.45 5.32 1.42
C GLU A 58 10.34 4.32 0.25
N PRO A 59 9.29 3.47 0.22
CA PRO A 59 9.13 2.48 -0.83
C PRO A 59 8.69 3.11 -2.16
N GLU A 60 9.27 2.63 -3.27
CA GLU A 60 8.95 3.09 -4.62
C GLU A 60 7.47 2.80 -5.00
N GLY A 61 6.78 3.77 -5.60
CA GLY A 61 5.48 3.56 -6.26
C GLY A 61 4.21 3.68 -5.40
N TYR A 62 4.32 4.01 -4.11
CA TYR A 62 3.15 4.16 -3.22
C TYR A 62 2.54 5.56 -3.26
N LEU A 63 1.82 5.89 -4.34
CA LEU A 63 1.18 7.21 -4.51
C LEU A 63 -0.09 7.43 -3.66
N ASN A 64 -0.64 6.40 -3.02
CA ASN A 64 -1.96 6.45 -2.37
C ASN A 64 -1.97 5.94 -0.92
N MET A 65 -0.83 5.97 -0.23
CA MET A 65 -0.75 5.47 1.14
C MET A 65 -0.20 6.52 2.08
N ASN A 66 -0.85 6.69 3.22
CA ASN A 66 -0.30 7.46 4.33
C ASN A 66 0.73 6.60 5.09
N THR A 67 1.83 6.26 4.42
CA THR A 67 2.90 5.39 4.96
C THR A 67 3.54 5.97 6.22
N ASN A 68 3.41 7.29 6.42
CA ASN A 68 3.95 8.02 7.55
C ASN A 68 2.96 8.11 8.74
N ARG A 69 1.75 7.53 8.64
CA ARG A 69 0.67 7.73 9.63
C ARG A 69 1.06 7.37 11.06
N SER A 70 1.92 6.37 11.23
CA SER A 70 2.34 5.84 12.53
C SER A 70 3.72 6.31 12.98
N HIS A 71 4.36 7.25 12.27
CA HIS A 71 5.74 7.66 12.52
C HIS A 71 5.99 8.22 13.92
N SER A 72 5.04 8.99 14.48
CA SER A 72 5.17 9.49 15.85
C SER A 72 5.28 8.34 16.85
N PHE A 73 4.40 7.35 16.75
CA PHE A 73 4.44 6.15 17.61
C PHE A 73 5.70 5.32 17.37
N LEU A 74 6.16 5.21 16.12
CA LEU A 74 7.41 4.51 15.78
C LEU A 74 8.62 5.18 16.45
N GLN A 75 8.73 6.50 16.33
CA GLN A 75 9.79 7.29 16.97
C GLN A 75 9.78 7.12 18.48
N GLU A 76 8.61 7.16 19.13
CA GLU A 76 8.49 6.92 20.56
C GLU A 76 8.94 5.51 20.97
N LEU A 77 8.59 4.47 20.20
CA LEU A 77 9.00 3.09 20.46
C LEU A 77 10.52 2.91 20.32
N LEU A 78 11.14 3.54 19.32
CA LEU A 78 12.58 3.52 19.08
C LEU A 78 13.35 4.27 20.17
N GLN A 79 12.87 5.45 20.56
CA GLN A 79 13.48 6.28 21.60
C GLN A 79 13.52 5.57 22.97
N LYS A 80 12.51 4.75 23.31
CA LYS A 80 12.53 3.91 24.53
C LYS A 80 13.73 2.96 24.58
N ARG A 81 14.33 2.64 23.43
CA ARG A 81 15.54 1.83 23.28
C ARG A 81 16.79 2.64 22.94
N ARG A 82 16.70 3.98 22.96
CA ARG A 82 17.77 4.90 22.54
C ARG A 82 18.23 4.66 21.10
N ILE A 83 17.30 4.26 20.24
CA ILE A 83 17.52 4.14 18.79
C ILE A 83 17.01 5.43 18.16
N ASP A 84 17.88 6.10 17.40
CA ASP A 84 17.51 7.30 16.68
C ASP A 84 16.69 6.94 15.43
N PHE A 85 15.85 7.86 14.99
CA PHE A 85 15.07 7.73 13.76
C PHE A 85 15.58 8.74 12.73
N SER A 86 15.83 8.29 11.50
CA SER A 86 16.16 9.15 10.37
C SER A 86 15.41 8.71 9.13
N HIS A 87 15.09 9.66 8.25
CA HIS A 87 14.71 9.33 6.88
C HIS A 87 15.96 9.05 6.06
N SER A 88 15.88 8.10 5.13
CA SER A 88 16.88 8.00 4.09
C SER A 88 16.77 9.19 3.14
N GLN A 89 17.92 9.72 2.73
CA GLN A 89 18.01 10.79 1.72
C GLN A 89 18.16 10.24 0.31
N GLU A 90 18.41 8.93 0.18
CA GLU A 90 18.59 8.26 -1.10
C GLU A 90 17.27 7.63 -1.56
N LEU A 91 16.91 7.89 -2.81
CA LEU A 91 15.76 7.25 -3.46
C LEU A 91 16.00 5.75 -3.58
N GLU A 92 15.07 4.95 -3.07
CA GLU A 92 15.07 3.52 -3.32
C GLU A 92 14.71 3.29 -4.79
N LEU A 93 15.65 2.73 -5.55
CA LEU A 93 15.45 2.36 -6.95
C LEU A 93 15.50 0.84 -7.06
N SER A 94 14.41 0.24 -7.55
CA SER A 94 14.32 -1.22 -7.69
C SER A 94 15.36 -1.80 -8.66
N SER A 95 15.81 -0.99 -9.63
CA SER A 95 16.66 -1.42 -10.75
C SER A 95 17.67 -0.34 -11.15
N PHE A 96 18.74 -0.20 -10.38
CA PHE A 96 19.88 0.65 -10.76
C PHE A 96 21.02 -0.24 -11.29
N TRP A 97 21.45 -0.01 -12.53
CA TRP A 97 22.45 -0.84 -13.21
C TRP A 97 23.64 0.03 -13.63
N ASN A 98 24.83 -0.54 -13.53
CA ASN A 98 26.04 0.06 -14.06
C ASN A 98 26.65 -0.84 -15.14
N GLU A 99 27.36 -0.21 -16.07
CA GLU A 99 28.05 -0.86 -17.18
C GLU A 99 29.55 -0.57 -17.09
N SER A 100 30.35 -1.62 -17.08
CA SER A 100 31.81 -1.51 -17.18
C SER A 100 32.33 -2.66 -18.01
N ASN A 101 33.15 -2.36 -19.03
CA ASN A 101 33.80 -3.34 -19.91
C ASN A 101 32.81 -4.40 -20.47
N ASP A 102 31.71 -3.94 -21.07
CA ASP A 102 30.64 -4.78 -21.64
C ASP A 102 29.93 -5.72 -20.65
N GLN A 103 30.09 -5.50 -19.34
CA GLN A 103 29.38 -6.23 -18.30
C GLN A 103 28.44 -5.29 -17.53
N ARG A 104 27.16 -5.69 -17.47
CA ARG A 104 26.14 -5.08 -16.64
C ARG A 104 26.15 -5.69 -15.25
N TYR A 105 26.04 -4.85 -14.22
CA TYR A 105 25.84 -5.30 -12.85
C TYR A 105 24.89 -4.39 -12.08
N GLN A 106 24.18 -4.99 -11.13
CA GLN A 106 23.19 -4.27 -10.33
C GLN A 106 23.91 -3.53 -9.21
N LEU A 107 23.60 -2.25 -9.09
CA LEU A 107 23.98 -1.44 -7.94
C LEU A 107 22.87 -1.51 -6.90
N LYS A 108 23.25 -1.57 -5.63
CA LYS A 108 22.28 -1.47 -4.54
C LYS A 108 22.23 -0.03 -4.03
N THR A 109 21.03 0.50 -3.94
CA THR A 109 20.74 1.77 -3.27
C THR A 109 20.58 1.56 -1.77
N ASN A 110 20.72 2.63 -0.99
CA ASN A 110 20.46 2.67 0.46
C ASN A 110 21.32 1.69 1.26
N CYS A 111 22.54 1.36 0.82
CA CYS A 111 23.35 0.31 1.44
C CYS A 111 23.69 0.62 2.91
N TYR A 112 24.05 1.87 3.23
CA TYR A 112 24.26 2.29 4.61
C TYR A 112 22.99 2.11 5.47
N CYS A 113 21.85 2.63 5.00
CA CYS A 113 20.57 2.58 5.71
C CYS A 113 20.11 1.14 5.94
N LYS A 114 20.15 0.30 4.90
CA LYS A 114 19.80 -1.12 4.96
C LYS A 114 20.73 -1.88 5.91
N ALA A 115 22.02 -1.59 5.90
CA ALA A 115 22.98 -2.24 6.80
C ALA A 115 22.74 -1.86 8.27
N SER A 116 22.46 -0.58 8.56
CA SER A 116 22.09 -0.13 9.91
C SER A 116 20.81 -0.82 10.39
N ASN A 117 19.79 -0.89 9.54
CA ASN A 117 18.53 -1.57 9.85
C ASN A 117 18.71 -3.07 10.13
N GLU A 118 19.55 -3.74 9.34
CA GLU A 118 19.84 -5.15 9.56
C GLU A 118 20.67 -5.38 10.85
N LEU A 119 21.57 -4.46 11.21
CA LEU A 119 22.26 -4.52 12.51
C LEU A 119 21.29 -4.42 13.68
N LEU A 120 20.24 -3.58 13.58
CA LEU A 120 19.15 -3.54 14.56
C LEU A 120 18.42 -4.87 14.65
N ASN A 121 18.04 -5.48 13.51
CA ASN A 121 17.41 -6.80 13.50
C ASN A 121 18.29 -7.88 14.13
N ARG A 122 19.61 -7.86 13.88
CA ARG A 122 20.52 -8.84 14.50
C ARG A 122 20.67 -8.62 16.00
N LYS A 123 20.70 -7.36 16.46
CA LYS A 123 20.87 -7.02 17.88
C LYS A 123 19.62 -7.28 18.71
N TYR A 124 18.45 -6.91 18.20
CA TYR A 124 17.18 -6.94 18.95
C TYR A 124 16.29 -8.13 18.60
N GLY A 125 16.69 -8.94 17.62
CA GLY A 125 16.01 -10.16 17.20
C GLY A 125 15.43 -10.02 15.79
N THR A 126 15.38 -11.15 15.08
CA THR A 126 14.89 -11.23 13.71
C THR A 126 13.52 -10.55 13.57
N ASN A 127 13.41 -9.68 12.56
CA ASN A 127 12.24 -8.85 12.25
C ASN A 127 11.89 -7.80 13.32
N PHE A 128 12.87 -7.36 14.13
CA PHE A 128 12.67 -6.29 15.11
C PHE A 128 12.03 -5.05 14.50
N ILE A 129 12.54 -4.58 13.36
CA ILE A 129 12.02 -3.39 12.67
C ILE A 129 10.56 -3.59 12.26
N GLU A 130 10.27 -4.64 11.50
CA GLU A 130 8.92 -4.95 11.02
C GLU A 130 7.92 -5.05 12.18
N LYS A 131 8.31 -5.70 13.28
CA LYS A 131 7.47 -5.80 14.48
C LYS A 131 7.25 -4.45 15.16
N THR A 132 8.27 -3.61 15.19
CA THR A 132 8.18 -2.27 15.81
C THR A 132 7.30 -1.35 14.96
N GLU A 133 7.41 -1.39 13.64
CA GLU A 133 6.53 -0.68 12.70
C GLU A 133 5.08 -1.13 12.84
N LYS A 134 4.82 -2.46 12.86
CA LYS A 134 3.48 -3.01 13.09
C LYS A 134 2.89 -2.61 14.44
N MET A 135 3.72 -2.56 15.48
CA MET A 135 3.30 -2.11 16.81
C MET A 135 2.95 -0.62 16.80
N ALA A 136 3.75 0.21 16.13
CA ALA A 136 3.47 1.64 15.96
C ALA A 136 2.15 1.88 15.23
N ASP A 137 1.90 1.15 14.14
CA ASP A 137 0.65 1.23 13.38
C ASP A 137 -0.56 0.80 14.23
N SER A 138 -0.42 -0.27 15.00
CA SER A 138 -1.48 -0.72 15.92
C SER A 138 -1.78 0.33 16.99
N LEU A 139 -0.77 0.98 17.56
CA LEU A 139 -0.96 2.07 18.54
C LEU A 139 -1.65 3.27 17.92
N TYR A 140 -1.27 3.63 16.70
CA TYR A 140 -1.94 4.68 15.94
C TYR A 140 -3.42 4.39 15.75
N VAL A 141 -3.78 3.21 15.25
CA VAL A 141 -5.18 2.82 15.05
C VAL A 141 -5.95 2.80 16.37
N ILE A 142 -5.39 2.18 17.42
CA ILE A 142 -6.03 2.09 18.75
C ILE A 142 -6.32 3.48 19.31
N SER A 143 -5.38 4.43 19.18
CA SER A 143 -5.54 5.79 19.67
C SER A 143 -6.67 6.56 18.98
N ARG A 144 -7.08 6.13 17.78
CA ARG A 144 -8.08 6.78 16.92
C ARG A 144 -9.35 5.94 16.75
N LEU A 145 -9.55 4.87 17.51
CA LEU A 145 -10.69 3.94 17.31
C LEU A 145 -12.07 4.59 17.41
N ASN A 146 -12.19 5.77 18.01
CA ASN A 146 -13.45 6.51 18.09
C ASN A 146 -13.64 7.53 16.95
N GLU A 147 -12.65 7.67 16.08
CA GLU A 147 -12.69 8.51 14.89
C GLU A 147 -13.21 7.75 13.68
N VAL A 148 -13.61 8.49 12.64
CA VAL A 148 -13.98 7.93 11.35
C VAL A 148 -12.76 7.96 10.43
N PHE A 149 -12.33 6.79 9.99
CA PHE A 149 -11.19 6.59 9.11
C PHE A 149 -11.58 6.92 7.66
N ASN A 150 -10.68 7.46 6.85
CA ASN A 150 -10.95 7.69 5.43
C ASN A 150 -10.57 6.47 4.60
N TYR A 151 -11.49 6.04 3.73
CA TYR A 151 -11.21 5.02 2.74
C TYR A 151 -10.60 5.64 1.46
N PRO A 152 -9.53 5.09 0.88
CA PRO A 152 -8.76 3.91 1.32
C PRO A 152 -7.56 4.25 2.22
N ASP A 153 -7.30 5.53 2.46
CA ASP A 153 -5.98 6.00 2.92
C ASP A 153 -5.64 5.64 4.37
N ASP A 154 -6.65 5.50 5.24
CA ASP A 154 -6.47 5.21 6.67
C ASP A 154 -6.75 3.73 7.03
N VAL A 155 -7.08 2.88 6.06
CA VAL A 155 -7.42 1.46 6.28
C VAL A 155 -6.27 0.53 5.87
N ASP A 156 -6.46 -0.78 6.03
CA ASP A 156 -5.54 -1.80 5.56
C ASP A 156 -5.54 -1.84 4.02
N ASP A 157 -4.36 -2.11 3.46
CA ASP A 157 -4.14 -2.02 2.02
C ASP A 157 -5.07 -2.91 1.23
N TYR A 158 -5.61 -2.34 0.15
CA TYR A 158 -6.47 -3.04 -0.80
C TYR A 158 -7.69 -3.72 -0.15
N TYR A 159 -8.11 -3.28 1.04
CA TYR A 159 -9.20 -3.91 1.76
C TYR A 159 -10.50 -3.84 0.96
N ILE A 160 -11.19 -4.98 0.84
CA ILE A 160 -12.41 -5.09 0.06
C ILE A 160 -13.63 -4.95 0.98
N ILE A 161 -14.31 -3.81 0.88
CA ILE A 161 -15.54 -3.53 1.65
C ILE A 161 -16.81 -4.07 0.99
N TYR A 162 -16.75 -4.50 -0.28
CA TYR A 162 -17.90 -4.99 -1.04
C TYR A 162 -17.77 -6.50 -1.36
N PRO A 163 -18.66 -7.38 -0.86
CA PRO A 163 -18.45 -8.83 -0.90
C PRO A 163 -18.29 -9.47 -2.29
N LYS A 164 -18.88 -8.89 -3.34
CA LYS A 164 -18.81 -9.44 -4.71
C LYS A 164 -17.54 -9.04 -5.46
N ALA A 165 -16.79 -8.08 -4.94
CA ALA A 165 -15.58 -7.61 -5.59
C ALA A 165 -14.47 -8.66 -5.50
N LYS A 166 -13.74 -8.85 -6.60
CA LYS A 166 -12.60 -9.77 -6.65
C LYS A 166 -11.31 -9.17 -6.08
N ASP A 167 -11.17 -7.86 -6.25
CA ASP A 167 -10.02 -7.08 -5.85
C ASP A 167 -10.44 -5.62 -5.59
N PHE A 168 -9.50 -4.83 -5.08
CA PHE A 168 -9.71 -3.44 -4.72
C PHE A 168 -10.15 -2.56 -5.89
N LEU A 169 -9.61 -2.77 -7.10
CA LEU A 169 -9.95 -1.97 -8.28
C LEU A 169 -11.34 -2.35 -8.81
N ASN A 170 -11.67 -3.64 -8.75
CA ASN A 170 -12.92 -4.20 -9.23
C ASN A 170 -14.15 -3.79 -8.39
N GLN A 171 -13.98 -3.45 -7.11
CA GLN A 171 -15.14 -3.19 -6.23
C GLN A 171 -16.03 -2.04 -6.71
N LYS A 172 -15.44 -0.95 -7.22
CA LYS A 172 -16.20 0.19 -7.74
C LYS A 172 -17.06 -0.25 -8.93
N ILE A 173 -16.55 -1.14 -9.78
CA ILE A 173 -17.26 -1.68 -10.94
C ILE A 173 -18.45 -2.54 -10.47
N GLU A 174 -18.23 -3.46 -9.53
CA GLU A 174 -19.30 -4.35 -9.06
C GLU A 174 -20.40 -3.60 -8.29
N ILE A 175 -20.04 -2.57 -7.51
CA ILE A 175 -21.03 -1.72 -6.83
C ILE A 175 -21.90 -0.98 -7.86
N GLN A 176 -21.30 -0.36 -8.89
CA GLN A 176 -22.07 0.33 -9.94
C GLN A 176 -22.97 -0.63 -10.70
N LYS A 177 -22.42 -1.80 -11.09
CA LYS A 177 -23.16 -2.83 -11.81
C LYS A 177 -24.38 -3.31 -11.04
N ASP A 178 -24.21 -3.63 -9.75
CA ASP A 178 -25.30 -4.10 -8.90
C ASP A 178 -26.40 -3.04 -8.72
N PHE A 179 -26.02 -1.76 -8.58
CA PHE A 179 -26.99 -0.67 -8.53
C PHE A 179 -27.76 -0.54 -9.84
N PHE A 180 -27.07 -0.38 -10.97
CA PHE A 180 -27.70 -0.09 -12.26
C PHE A 180 -28.47 -1.28 -12.85
N THR A 181 -28.18 -2.51 -12.43
CA THR A 181 -28.96 -3.70 -12.84
C THR A 181 -30.39 -3.64 -12.28
N LYS A 182 -30.61 -2.97 -11.14
CA LYS A 182 -31.91 -2.84 -10.48
C LYS A 182 -32.53 -1.45 -10.61
N PHE A 183 -31.73 -0.47 -11.03
CA PHE A 183 -32.15 0.91 -11.20
C PHE A 183 -33.23 1.01 -12.28
N LYS A 184 -34.27 1.82 -12.01
CA LYS A 184 -35.34 2.10 -12.96
C LYS A 184 -35.36 3.59 -13.25
N PHE A 185 -35.26 3.94 -14.53
CA PHE A 185 -35.47 5.31 -14.94
C PHE A 185 -36.92 5.73 -14.67
N PRO A 186 -37.16 6.94 -14.15
CA PRO A 186 -38.49 7.52 -14.07
C PRO A 186 -39.17 7.58 -15.45
N ASN A 187 -40.49 7.46 -15.48
CA ASN A 187 -41.25 7.69 -16.70
C ASN A 187 -40.98 9.12 -17.20
N THR A 188 -40.85 9.30 -18.52
CA THR A 188 -40.53 10.59 -19.17
C THR A 188 -39.15 11.16 -18.86
N PHE A 189 -38.22 10.34 -18.35
CA PHE A 189 -36.83 10.74 -18.20
C PHE A 189 -36.20 11.05 -19.57
N ILE A 190 -35.50 12.19 -19.67
CA ILE A 190 -34.88 12.63 -20.93
C ILE A 190 -33.46 12.08 -21.00
N HIS A 191 -33.20 11.21 -21.98
CA HIS A 191 -31.91 10.57 -22.16
C HIS A 191 -30.94 11.42 -23.01
N SER A 192 -29.70 11.48 -22.55
CA SER A 192 -28.53 11.97 -23.27
C SER A 192 -28.12 10.97 -24.36
N PRO A 193 -27.72 11.43 -25.56
CA PRO A 193 -27.22 10.56 -26.63
C PRO A 193 -26.02 9.70 -26.21
N ASN A 194 -25.17 10.21 -25.31
CA ASN A 194 -23.94 9.55 -24.85
C ASN A 194 -24.17 8.66 -23.62
N LYS A 195 -25.43 8.44 -23.21
CA LYS A 195 -25.83 7.69 -22.01
C LYS A 195 -25.39 8.27 -20.66
N ASP A 196 -24.46 9.22 -20.60
CA ASP A 196 -24.16 10.01 -19.40
C ASP A 196 -25.34 10.94 -19.05
N ASN A 197 -26.33 10.44 -18.32
CA ASN A 197 -27.57 11.18 -18.05
C ASN A 197 -27.46 12.00 -16.75
N PHE A 198 -26.84 11.42 -15.74
CA PHE A 198 -26.60 12.02 -14.44
C PHE A 198 -25.39 11.36 -13.78
N LEU A 199 -24.87 12.02 -12.75
CA LEU A 199 -23.94 11.43 -11.80
C LEU A 199 -24.55 11.49 -10.40
N ILE A 200 -24.27 10.47 -9.59
CA ILE A 200 -24.63 10.44 -8.17
C ILE A 200 -23.34 10.42 -7.36
N LYS A 201 -23.11 11.44 -6.54
CA LYS A 201 -22.03 11.47 -5.56
C LYS A 201 -22.58 11.01 -4.23
N THR A 202 -21.91 10.06 -3.60
CA THR A 202 -22.29 9.54 -2.30
C THR A 202 -21.12 9.67 -1.34
N ASP A 203 -21.44 10.01 -0.09
CA ASP A 203 -20.51 10.07 1.04
C ASP A 203 -21.23 9.48 2.24
N PHE A 204 -20.72 8.39 2.78
CA PHE A 204 -21.34 7.72 3.92
C PHE A 204 -20.31 7.01 4.78
N VAL A 205 -20.71 6.67 6.01
CA VAL A 205 -19.88 5.94 6.95
C VAL A 205 -20.37 4.50 7.04
N ILE A 206 -19.48 3.56 6.75
CA ILE A 206 -19.62 2.15 7.06
C ILE A 206 -19.08 1.97 8.48
N GLN A 207 -19.97 1.71 9.43
CA GLN A 207 -19.61 1.47 10.82
C GLN A 207 -18.90 0.12 10.97
N ARG A 208 -18.13 -0.04 12.05
CA ARG A 208 -17.41 -1.28 12.40
C ARG A 208 -18.32 -2.51 12.57
N ASN A 209 -19.62 -2.29 12.76
CA ASN A 209 -20.66 -3.32 12.80
C ASN A 209 -21.35 -3.55 11.44
N SER A 210 -20.76 -3.03 10.35
CA SER A 210 -21.28 -3.06 8.98
C SER A 210 -22.56 -2.25 8.71
N LYS A 211 -23.07 -1.46 9.66
CA LYS A 211 -24.22 -0.58 9.42
C LYS A 211 -23.81 0.72 8.72
N ILE A 212 -24.74 1.31 7.98
CA ILE A 212 -24.54 2.60 7.33
C ILE A 212 -25.02 3.74 8.23
N SER A 213 -24.24 4.83 8.23
CA SER A 213 -24.61 6.09 8.89
C SER A 213 -24.10 7.29 8.07
N CYS A 214 -24.56 8.49 8.42
CA CYS A 214 -24.10 9.75 7.82
C CYS A 214 -24.16 9.78 6.29
N LEU A 215 -25.19 9.17 5.69
CA LEU A 215 -25.36 9.09 4.24
C LEU A 215 -25.77 10.45 3.66
N ASN A 216 -24.87 11.01 2.86
CA ASN A 216 -25.10 12.17 2.01
C ASN A 216 -25.13 11.74 0.53
N ILE A 217 -26.09 12.27 -0.22
CA ILE A 217 -26.30 11.95 -1.63
C ILE A 217 -26.53 13.24 -2.41
N GLU A 218 -25.73 13.45 -3.43
CA GLU A 218 -25.89 14.53 -4.41
C GLU A 218 -26.12 13.92 -5.80
N VAL A 219 -27.04 14.49 -6.56
CA VAL A 219 -27.35 14.07 -7.92
C VAL A 219 -27.20 15.28 -8.82
N GLU A 220 -26.37 15.16 -9.86
CA GLU A 220 -26.20 16.19 -10.88
C GLU A 220 -26.70 15.64 -12.21
N PHE A 221 -27.60 16.39 -12.86
CA PHE A 221 -28.19 16.01 -14.13
C PHE A 221 -27.51 16.75 -15.28
N LYS A 222 -27.29 16.04 -16.39
CA LYS A 222 -26.84 16.67 -17.63
C LYS A 222 -27.95 17.53 -18.25
N ASN A 223 -29.20 17.07 -18.17
CA ASN A 223 -30.37 17.85 -18.60
C ASN A 223 -31.08 18.46 -17.39
N PRO A 224 -31.15 19.81 -17.26
CA PRO A 224 -31.81 20.47 -16.13
C PRO A 224 -33.29 20.11 -15.95
N GLN A 225 -34.00 19.72 -17.01
CA GLN A 225 -35.42 19.31 -16.92
C GLN A 225 -35.61 18.01 -16.14
N ASN A 226 -34.56 17.19 -16.00
CA ASN A 226 -34.59 15.98 -15.19
C ASN A 226 -34.48 16.25 -13.69
N GLN A 227 -34.26 17.50 -13.26
CA GLN A 227 -34.16 17.88 -11.84
C GLN A 227 -35.40 17.44 -11.03
N LYS A 228 -36.59 17.42 -11.66
CA LYS A 228 -37.84 16.94 -11.07
C LYS A 228 -37.80 15.47 -10.61
N PHE A 229 -36.81 14.69 -11.08
CA PHE A 229 -36.63 13.29 -10.73
C PHE A 229 -35.61 13.04 -9.62
N LYS A 230 -34.98 14.11 -9.08
CA LYS A 230 -33.93 14.02 -8.05
C LYS A 230 -34.33 13.11 -6.89
N ASP A 231 -35.50 13.34 -6.30
CA ASP A 231 -35.95 12.59 -5.13
C ASP A 231 -36.17 11.10 -5.43
N ASN A 232 -36.69 10.79 -6.62
CA ASN A 232 -36.86 9.40 -7.04
C ASN A 232 -35.52 8.65 -7.14
N ILE A 233 -34.51 9.30 -7.72
CA ILE A 233 -33.16 8.73 -7.85
C ILE A 233 -32.50 8.59 -6.47
N ILE A 234 -32.62 9.60 -5.61
CA ILE A 234 -32.13 9.57 -4.22
C ILE A 234 -32.73 8.38 -3.46
N VAL A 235 -34.04 8.14 -3.56
CA VAL A 235 -34.69 7.00 -2.90
C VAL A 235 -34.11 5.67 -3.38
N GLN A 236 -33.88 5.52 -4.69
CA GLN A 236 -33.33 4.28 -5.25
C GLN A 236 -31.88 4.03 -4.77
N ILE A 237 -31.00 5.03 -4.84
CA ILE A 237 -29.60 4.86 -4.42
C ILE A 237 -29.48 4.71 -2.89
N LYS A 238 -30.28 5.45 -2.12
CA LYS A 238 -30.35 5.28 -0.66
C LYS A 238 -30.72 3.84 -0.30
N LYS A 239 -31.80 3.31 -0.90
CA LYS A 239 -32.23 1.94 -0.68
C LYS A 239 -31.15 0.93 -1.09
N PHE A 240 -30.42 1.17 -2.17
CA PHE A 240 -29.31 0.32 -2.57
C PHE A 240 -28.19 0.31 -1.52
N ILE A 241 -27.73 1.50 -1.08
CA ILE A 241 -26.65 1.62 -0.09
C ILE A 241 -27.04 1.00 1.25
N GLU A 242 -28.23 1.27 1.76
CA GLU A 242 -28.68 0.76 3.06
C GLU A 242 -28.86 -0.75 3.10
N ASN A 243 -29.15 -1.39 1.96
CA ASN A 243 -29.39 -2.83 1.87
C ASN A 243 -28.22 -3.62 1.25
N ALA A 244 -27.13 -2.95 0.88
CA ALA A 244 -25.93 -3.60 0.42
C ALA A 244 -25.19 -4.26 1.60
N ASN A 245 -24.61 -5.43 1.36
CA ASN A 245 -23.90 -6.21 2.39
C ASN A 245 -22.48 -5.68 2.62
N TRP A 246 -22.33 -4.43 3.05
CA TRP A 246 -21.01 -3.84 3.30
C TRP A 246 -20.24 -4.61 4.38
N LYS A 247 -18.94 -4.77 4.18
CA LYS A 247 -18.01 -5.21 5.22
C LYS A 247 -17.40 -3.99 5.89
N ALA A 248 -17.32 -4.01 7.22
CA ALA A 248 -16.52 -3.04 7.95
C ALA A 248 -15.08 -3.03 7.41
N ALA A 249 -14.49 -1.85 7.28
CA ALA A 249 -13.08 -1.75 6.92
C ALA A 249 -12.20 -2.17 8.10
N MET A 250 -11.01 -2.66 7.80
CA MET A 250 -10.01 -3.05 8.80
C MET A 250 -8.85 -2.06 8.75
N SER A 251 -8.27 -1.74 9.91
CA SER A 251 -7.00 -1.02 10.02
C SER A 251 -6.17 -1.69 11.12
N SER A 252 -4.94 -2.07 10.81
CA SER A 252 -4.08 -2.94 11.62
C SER A 252 -4.81 -4.21 12.12
N GLY A 253 -5.68 -4.80 11.30
CA GLY A 253 -6.45 -5.99 11.70
C GLY A 253 -7.57 -5.75 12.71
N VAL A 254 -7.98 -4.50 12.95
CA VAL A 254 -9.15 -4.14 13.78
C VAL A 254 -10.23 -3.48 12.93
N ALA A 255 -11.50 -3.82 13.18
CA ALA A 255 -12.62 -3.19 12.48
C ALA A 255 -12.82 -1.73 12.92
N VAL A 256 -12.92 -0.82 11.94
CA VAL A 256 -13.05 0.63 12.17
C VAL A 256 -14.29 1.22 11.50
N ASP A 257 -14.77 2.34 12.03
CA ASP A 257 -15.76 3.16 11.32
C ASP A 257 -15.05 3.88 10.18
N CYS A 258 -15.59 3.80 8.97
CA CYS A 258 -14.88 4.23 7.77
C CYS A 258 -15.78 5.03 6.83
N ARG A 259 -15.31 6.20 6.39
CA ARG A 259 -15.97 7.05 5.41
C ARG A 259 -15.63 6.58 4.00
N PHE A 260 -16.66 6.23 3.25
CA PHE A 260 -16.56 5.78 1.87
C PHE A 260 -17.26 6.77 0.95
N LYS A 261 -16.54 7.21 -0.09
CA LYS A 261 -17.03 8.12 -1.12
C LYS A 261 -17.06 7.43 -2.47
N MET A 262 -18.14 7.60 -3.20
CA MET A 262 -18.29 6.99 -4.51
C MET A 262 -19.06 7.88 -5.47
N ILE A 263 -18.70 7.80 -6.75
CA ILE A 263 -19.45 8.41 -7.85
C ILE A 263 -20.06 7.27 -8.66
N PHE A 264 -21.36 7.33 -8.89
CA PHE A 264 -22.09 6.47 -9.80
C PHE A 264 -22.33 7.23 -11.09
N THR A 265 -21.96 6.64 -12.21
CA THR A 265 -22.16 7.19 -13.56
C THR A 265 -22.91 6.17 -14.38
N ASN A 266 -23.99 6.61 -15.03
CA ASN A 266 -24.90 5.74 -15.76
C ASN A 266 -24.63 5.75 -17.27
#